data_AF-G5E1S0-F1
#
_entry.id   AF-G5E1S0-F1
#
_cell.length_a   1.000
_cell.length_b   1.000
_cell.length_c   1.000
_cell.angle_alpha   90.00
_cell.angle_beta   90.00
_cell.angle_gamma   90.00
#
_symmetry.space_group_name_H-M   'P 1'
#
loop_
_entity.id
_entity.type
_entity.pdbx_description
1 polymer ?
#
loop_
_entity_poly.entity_id
_entity_poly.type
_entity_poly.pdbx_seq_one_letter_code
_entity_poly.pdbx_strand_id
1 'polypeptide(L)'
;GVCSYEGRGGLCSVRLSEPLLKLRPRKDLVETLLHEMIHVLLFVHKDHDSHGPEFCKHMNRINSLTGTNISVYHNFHDEVNEYRKHWWLCNGPCQTRKPHFGYVKRAMNRAPSSLDPWWADHQRTCGGTFVKIKEPENYS
;
A
#
# COMPACT_ATOMS: atom_id res chain seq x y z
N GLY A 1 5.23 0.53 6.85
CA GLY A 1 4.78 -0.48 7.82
C GLY A 1 3.30 -0.28 7.99
N VAL A 2 2.74 -0.74 9.11
CA VAL A 2 1.41 -0.31 9.56
C VAL A 2 1.48 -0.11 11.06
N CYS A 3 0.94 1.02 11.53
CA CYS A 3 0.67 1.26 12.93
C CYS A 3 -0.79 0.90 13.25
N SER A 4 -1.01 0.06 14.26
CA SER A 4 -2.35 -0.33 14.74
C SER A 4 -2.54 0.00 16.22
N TYR A 5 -3.72 0.54 16.53
CA TYR A 5 -4.10 0.99 17.87
C TYR A 5 -5.19 0.08 18.45
N GLU A 6 -4.96 -0.46 19.64
CA GLU A 6 -5.93 -1.33 20.32
C GLU A 6 -6.76 -0.55 21.34
N GLY A 7 -7.89 0.00 20.88
CA GLY A 7 -9.04 0.40 21.70
C GLY A 7 -8.76 1.08 23.06
N ARG A 8 -9.60 0.78 24.07
CA ARG A 8 -9.63 1.44 25.39
C ARG A 8 -8.37 1.24 26.25
N GLY A 9 -7.39 0.47 25.79
CA GLY A 9 -6.16 0.15 26.54
C GLY A 9 -4.96 1.08 26.27
N GLY A 10 -5.04 1.96 25.26
CA GLY A 10 -3.96 2.90 24.95
C GLY A 10 -2.69 2.26 24.38
N LEU A 11 -2.73 0.99 24.00
CA LEU A 11 -1.59 0.28 23.42
C LEU A 11 -1.45 0.60 21.93
N CYS A 12 -0.23 0.98 21.56
CA CYS A 12 0.17 1.22 20.18
C CYS A 12 1.11 0.11 19.71
N SER A 13 0.84 -0.44 18.53
CA SER A 13 1.65 -1.51 17.93
C SER A 13 2.12 -1.12 16.54
N VAL A 14 3.43 -1.23 16.31
CA VAL A 14 4.04 -1.05 14.99
C VAL A 14 4.31 -2.41 14.38
N ARG A 15 3.80 -2.64 13.17
CA ARG A 15 4.03 -3.86 12.39
C ARG A 15 4.83 -3.51 11.13
N LEU A 16 5.91 -4.24 10.92
CA LEU A 16 6.74 -4.14 9.73
C LEU A 16 6.57 -5.40 8.91
N SER A 17 6.53 -5.26 7.58
CA SER A 17 6.37 -6.41 6.69
C SER A 17 7.73 -7.04 6.43
N GLU A 18 7.97 -8.21 7.02
CA GLU A 18 9.18 -9.00 6.73
C GLU A 18 9.32 -9.28 5.23
N PRO A 19 8.27 -9.75 4.51
CA PRO A 19 8.41 -10.02 3.08
C PRO A 19 8.84 -8.79 2.26
N LEU A 20 8.39 -7.59 2.65
CA LEU A 20 8.75 -6.33 1.98
C LEU A 20 10.16 -5.82 2.33
N LEU A 21 10.64 -6.09 3.54
CA LEU A 21 11.85 -5.45 4.07
C LEU A 21 13.07 -6.37 4.13
N LYS A 22 12.89 -7.69 4.06
CA LYS A 22 13.97 -8.67 4.24
C LYS A 22 15.05 -8.62 3.16
N LEU A 23 14.70 -8.23 1.94
CA LEU A 23 15.62 -8.11 0.80
C LEU A 23 16.07 -6.66 0.56
N ARG A 24 15.64 -5.72 1.41
CA ARG A 24 15.94 -4.30 1.25
C ARG A 24 17.22 -3.93 2.01
N PRO A 25 17.92 -2.87 1.57
CA PRO A 25 18.98 -2.28 2.37
C PRO A 25 18.47 -1.89 3.75
N ARG A 26 19.31 -2.04 4.78
CA ARG A 26 18.98 -1.69 6.18
C ARG A 26 18.32 -0.31 6.34
N LYS A 27 18.68 0.66 5.49
CA LYS A 27 18.12 2.02 5.52
C LYS A 27 16.59 2.01 5.36
N ASP A 28 16.04 1.18 4.46
CA ASP A 28 14.61 1.16 4.16
C ASP A 28 13.82 0.64 5.38
N LEU A 29 14.36 -0.36 6.08
CA LEU A 29 13.83 -0.86 7.34
C LEU A 29 13.82 0.23 8.41
N VAL A 30 14.94 0.93 8.59
CA VAL A 30 15.10 2.00 9.59
C VAL A 30 14.17 3.17 9.31
N GLU A 31 14.13 3.65 8.07
CA GLU A 31 13.26 4.77 7.66
C GLU A 31 11.78 4.41 7.80
N THR A 32 11.41 3.17 7.44
CA THR A 32 10.03 2.68 7.64
C THR A 32 9.68 2.62 9.11
N LEU A 33 10.56 2.10 9.97
CA LEU A 33 10.31 2.04 11.42
C LEU A 33 10.16 3.44 12.01
N LEU A 34 11.05 4.37 11.65
CA LEU A 34 10.98 5.76 12.12
C LEU A 34 9.69 6.46 11.68
N HIS A 35 9.24 6.23 10.44
CA HIS A 35 7.94 6.72 9.97
C HIS A 35 6.79 6.26 10.88
N GLU A 36 6.71 4.96 11.17
CA GLU A 36 5.65 4.43 12.04
C GLU A 36 5.79 4.92 13.49
N MET A 37 7.01 5.10 14.00
CA MET A 37 7.25 5.65 15.34
C MET A 37 6.81 7.11 15.49
N ILE A 38 6.86 7.91 14.41
CA ILE A 38 6.31 9.28 14.43
C ILE A 38 4.78 9.22 14.58
N HIS A 39 4.09 8.31 13.87
CA HIS A 39 2.64 8.10 14.06
C HIS A 39 2.31 7.73 15.51
N VAL A 40 3.09 6.83 16.11
CA VAL A 40 2.92 6.46 17.53
C VAL A 40 3.04 7.68 18.44
N LEU A 41 4.04 8.53 18.24
CA LEU A 41 4.28 9.72 19.04
C LEU A 41 3.11 10.71 18.94
N LEU A 42 2.65 11.00 17.73
CA LEU A 42 1.55 11.94 17.51
C LEU A 42 0.23 11.43 18.08
N PHE A 43 -0.01 10.12 17.98
CA PHE A 43 -1.18 9.51 18.58
C PHE A 43 -1.21 9.66 20.10
N VAL A 44 -0.07 9.46 20.79
CA VAL A 44 0.04 9.69 22.24
C VAL A 44 -0.26 11.15 22.60
N HIS A 45 0.11 12.09 21.74
CA HIS A 45 -0.19 13.51 21.89
C HIS A 45 -1.57 13.94 21.36
N LYS A 46 -2.42 12.99 20.96
CA LYS A 46 -3.77 13.22 20.42
C LYS A 46 -3.81 14.10 19.16
N ASP A 47 -2.73 14.07 18.38
CA ASP A 47 -2.75 14.57 17.01
C ASP A 47 -3.04 13.39 16.08
N HIS A 48 -4.14 13.51 15.32
CA HIS A 48 -4.67 12.44 14.47
C HIS A 48 -4.50 12.73 12.98
N ASP A 49 -3.89 13.87 12.62
CA ASP A 49 -3.54 14.12 11.23
C ASP A 49 -2.36 13.21 10.83
N SER A 50 -2.62 12.28 9.91
CA SER A 50 -1.67 11.23 9.57
C SER A 50 -0.32 11.79 9.13
N HIS A 51 -0.28 12.86 8.36
CA HIS A 51 0.98 13.48 7.90
C HIS A 51 0.94 15.00 7.98
N GLY A 52 0.28 15.52 9.01
CA GLY A 52 0.13 16.95 9.26
C GLY A 52 1.42 17.69 9.62
N PRO A 53 1.34 18.98 10.00
CA PRO A 53 2.50 19.80 10.35
C PRO A 53 3.40 19.20 11.44
N GLU A 54 2.83 18.57 12.47
CA GLU A 54 3.63 17.95 13.55
C GLU A 54 4.35 16.67 13.09
N PHE A 55 3.74 15.89 12.19
CA PHE A 55 4.44 14.78 11.52
C PHE A 55 5.64 15.31 10.73
N CYS A 56 5.41 16.30 9.88
CA CYS A 56 6.45 16.89 9.03
C CYS A 56 7.59 17.47 9.85
N LYS A 57 7.27 18.13 10.98
CA LYS A 57 8.25 18.67 11.91
C LYS A 57 9.14 17.59 12.52
N HIS A 58 8.58 16.47 13.00
CA HIS A 58 9.37 15.36 13.53
C HIS A 58 10.17 14.64 12.46
N MET A 59 9.57 14.40 11.29
CA MET A 59 10.22 13.83 10.11
C MET A 59 11.46 14.65 9.73
N ASN A 60 11.29 15.95 9.51
CA ASN A 60 12.39 16.86 9.12
C ASN A 60 13.48 16.92 10.20
N ARG A 61 13.09 16.98 11.49
CA ARG A 61 14.05 16.97 12.59
C ARG A 61 14.91 15.70 12.60
N ILE A 62 14.29 14.53 12.44
CA ILE A 62 15.01 13.24 12.46
C ILE A 62 15.91 13.10 11.24
N ASN A 63 15.42 13.46 10.04
CA ASN A 63 16.21 13.44 8.81
C ASN A 63 17.46 14.31 8.95
N SER A 64 17.33 15.55 9.46
CA SER A 64 18.47 16.45 9.66
C SER A 64 19.48 15.94 10.68
N LEU A 65 19.04 15.25 11.73
CA LEU A 65 19.93 14.76 12.80
C LEU A 65 20.66 13.46 12.44
N THR A 66 20.07 12.63 11.59
CA THR A 66 20.54 11.25 11.38
C THR A 66 20.96 10.97 9.94
N GLY A 67 20.69 11.89 9.00
CA GLY A 67 20.94 11.69 7.58
C GLY A 67 19.96 10.72 6.92
N THR A 68 18.88 10.32 7.60
CA THR A 68 17.81 9.52 6.99
C THR A 68 16.98 10.36 6.02
N ASN A 69 16.21 9.69 5.16
CA ASN A 69 15.29 10.32 4.23
C ASN A 69 13.85 9.81 4.42
N ILE A 70 13.30 9.96 5.63
CA ILE A 70 11.91 9.65 5.94
C ILE A 70 11.01 10.54 5.08
N SER A 71 9.98 9.95 4.47
CA SER A 71 8.99 10.63 3.63
C SER A 71 7.58 10.45 4.19
N VAL A 72 6.68 11.38 3.85
CA VAL A 72 5.22 11.23 4.05
C VAL A 72 4.61 10.18 3.13
N TYR A 73 5.28 9.89 2.00
CA TYR A 73 4.85 8.86 1.08
C TYR A 73 5.34 7.49 1.53
N HIS A 74 4.43 6.52 1.58
CA HIS A 74 4.80 5.12 1.65
C HIS A 74 5.38 4.68 0.30
N ASN A 75 6.71 4.56 0.21
CA ASN A 75 7.41 4.30 -1.04
C ASN A 75 7.35 2.82 -1.51
N PHE A 76 6.27 2.10 -1.17
CA PHE A 76 6.16 0.66 -1.44
C PHE A 76 5.45 0.31 -2.76
N HIS A 77 5.40 1.22 -3.73
CA HIS A 77 4.61 1.03 -4.95
C HIS A 77 5.15 -0.14 -5.79
N ASP A 78 6.47 -0.28 -5.85
CA ASP A 78 7.13 -1.37 -6.58
C ASP A 78 6.92 -2.70 -5.87
N GLU A 79 7.03 -2.76 -4.54
CA GLU A 79 6.77 -4.01 -3.84
C GLU A 79 5.27 -4.38 -3.83
N VAL A 80 4.36 -3.41 -3.69
CA VAL A 80 2.91 -3.68 -3.88
C VAL A 80 2.65 -4.29 -5.25
N ASN A 81 3.41 -3.89 -6.28
CA ASN A 81 3.36 -4.52 -7.60
C ASN A 81 3.99 -5.93 -7.62
N GLU A 82 5.04 -6.20 -6.84
CA GLU A 82 5.59 -7.56 -6.64
C GLU A 82 4.59 -8.51 -5.95
N TYR A 83 3.83 -8.01 -4.96
CA TYR A 83 2.83 -8.81 -4.26
C TYR A 83 1.54 -8.98 -5.05
N ARG A 84 1.22 -8.07 -5.98
CA ARG A 84 0.08 -8.20 -6.88
C ARG A 84 0.34 -9.27 -7.94
N LYS A 85 0.46 -10.54 -7.54
CA LYS A 85 0.81 -11.66 -8.42
C LYS A 85 -0.36 -12.18 -9.25
N HIS A 86 -1.60 -11.82 -8.89
CA HIS A 86 -2.79 -12.24 -9.63
C HIS A 86 -3.25 -11.14 -10.57
N TRP A 87 -3.17 -11.40 -11.88
CA TRP A 87 -3.50 -10.43 -12.91
C TRP A 87 -4.68 -10.93 -13.72
N TRP A 88 -5.61 -10.01 -13.99
CA TRP A 88 -6.68 -10.21 -14.95
C TRP A 88 -6.61 -9.14 -16.02
N LEU A 89 -6.94 -9.53 -17.24
CA LEU A 89 -7.08 -8.64 -18.38
C LEU A 89 -8.51 -8.71 -18.88
N CYS A 90 -9.17 -7.55 -18.99
CA CYS A 90 -10.47 -7.44 -19.61
C CYS A 90 -10.36 -7.73 -21.11
N ASN A 91 -11.24 -8.54 -21.68
CA ASN A 91 -11.31 -8.80 -23.12
C ASN A 91 -12.14 -7.76 -23.90
N GLY A 92 -12.58 -6.69 -23.24
CA GLY A 92 -13.40 -5.63 -23.83
C GLY A 92 -12.62 -4.39 -24.29
N PRO A 93 -13.32 -3.36 -24.79
CA PRO A 93 -12.70 -2.15 -25.35
C PRO A 93 -11.93 -1.28 -24.34
N CYS A 94 -11.96 -1.59 -23.04
CA CYS A 94 -11.17 -0.85 -22.04
C CYS A 94 -9.67 -1.16 -22.12
N GLN A 95 -9.23 -2.15 -22.91
CA GLN A 95 -7.80 -2.43 -23.14
C GLN A 95 -7.03 -1.25 -23.73
N THR A 96 -7.68 -0.38 -24.50
CA THR A 96 -7.04 0.81 -25.09
C THR A 96 -7.25 2.07 -24.26
N ARG A 97 -7.98 1.98 -23.14
CA ARG A 97 -8.36 3.14 -22.33
C ARG A 97 -7.39 3.33 -21.17
N LYS A 98 -6.86 4.55 -21.07
CA LYS A 98 -6.10 5.00 -19.89
C LYS A 98 -7.01 5.03 -18.65
N PRO A 99 -6.44 4.86 -17.45
CA PRO A 99 -5.02 4.57 -17.17
C PRO A 99 -4.70 3.07 -17.09
N HIS A 100 -5.72 2.20 -17.03
CA HIS A 100 -5.53 0.79 -16.65
C HIS A 100 -5.33 -0.15 -17.82
N PHE A 101 -5.71 0.23 -19.05
CA PHE A 101 -5.55 -0.61 -20.25
C PHE A 101 -6.12 -2.03 -20.06
N GLY A 102 -7.28 -2.13 -19.41
CA GLY A 102 -7.96 -3.38 -19.13
C GLY A 102 -7.36 -4.25 -18.02
N TYR A 103 -6.25 -3.85 -17.39
CA TYR A 103 -5.62 -4.64 -16.34
C TYR A 103 -6.26 -4.42 -14.96
N VAL A 104 -6.40 -5.52 -14.22
CA VAL A 104 -6.60 -5.52 -12.77
C VAL A 104 -5.53 -6.42 -12.14
N LYS A 105 -4.74 -5.86 -11.22
CA LYS A 105 -3.65 -6.57 -10.53
C LYS A 105 -3.94 -6.59 -9.03
N ARG A 106 -3.94 -7.77 -8.40
CA ARG A 106 -4.27 -7.96 -6.98
C ARG A 106 -3.29 -8.89 -6.30
N ALA A 107 -3.12 -8.68 -4.99
CA ALA A 107 -2.29 -9.54 -4.15
C ALA A 107 -2.98 -10.87 -3.79
N MET A 108 -4.31 -10.86 -3.74
CA MET A 108 -5.12 -12.05 -3.49
C MET A 108 -5.73 -12.55 -4.80
N ASN A 109 -5.95 -13.87 -4.90
CA ASN A 109 -6.70 -14.49 -5.98
C ASN A 109 -8.22 -14.21 -5.88
N ARG A 110 -8.59 -12.93 -6.02
CA ARG A 110 -9.99 -12.49 -6.07
C ARG A 110 -10.25 -11.91 -7.44
N ALA A 111 -11.04 -12.58 -8.26
CA ALA A 111 -11.42 -12.05 -9.57
C ALA A 111 -12.19 -10.72 -9.43
N PRO A 112 -12.09 -9.81 -10.42
CA PRO A 112 -13.02 -8.70 -10.56
C PRO A 112 -14.48 -9.15 -10.51
N SER A 113 -15.32 -8.46 -9.74
CA SER A 113 -16.71 -8.87 -9.49
C SER A 113 -17.60 -7.68 -9.10
N SER A 114 -18.90 -7.92 -8.95
CA SER A 114 -19.88 -6.94 -8.47
C SER A 114 -19.59 -6.36 -7.08
N LEU A 115 -18.69 -6.97 -6.31
CA LEU A 115 -18.22 -6.44 -5.03
C LEU A 115 -17.21 -5.29 -5.19
N ASP A 116 -16.71 -5.04 -6.40
CA ASP A 116 -15.79 -3.95 -6.66
C ASP A 116 -16.56 -2.64 -6.92
N PRO A 117 -16.22 -1.52 -6.25
CA PRO A 117 -16.97 -0.27 -6.37
C PRO A 117 -17.10 0.27 -7.80
N TRP A 118 -16.14 -0.05 -8.67
CA TRP A 118 -16.10 0.38 -10.07
C TRP A 118 -16.78 -0.61 -11.05
N TRP A 119 -17.28 -1.75 -10.57
CA TRP A 119 -17.78 -2.83 -11.43
C TRP A 119 -18.98 -2.41 -12.28
N ALA A 120 -19.95 -1.73 -11.69
CA ALA A 120 -21.16 -1.27 -12.39
C ALA A 120 -20.80 -0.31 -13.54
N ASP A 121 -19.84 0.59 -13.31
CA ASP A 121 -19.36 1.50 -14.35
C ASP A 121 -18.60 0.79 -15.45
N HIS A 122 -17.77 -0.20 -15.11
CA HIS A 122 -17.11 -1.04 -16.09
C HIS A 122 -18.11 -1.81 -16.95
N GLN A 123 -19.14 -2.42 -16.35
CA GLN A 123 -20.19 -3.12 -17.09
C GLN A 123 -20.91 -2.19 -18.07
N ARG A 124 -21.27 -0.99 -17.64
CA ARG A 124 -21.95 0.01 -18.48
C ARG A 124 -21.09 0.54 -19.63
N THR A 125 -19.80 0.79 -19.38
CA THR A 125 -18.94 1.51 -20.33
C THR A 125 -18.06 0.59 -21.18
N CYS A 126 -17.86 -0.66 -20.77
CA CYS A 126 -17.02 -1.64 -21.43
C CYS A 126 -17.77 -2.94 -21.71
N GLY A 127 -18.43 -3.52 -20.69
CA GLY A 127 -19.17 -4.78 -20.80
C GLY A 127 -18.31 -6.03 -21.00
N GLY A 128 -16.98 -5.89 -21.04
CA GLY A 128 -16.06 -7.02 -21.18
C GLY A 128 -15.96 -7.89 -19.93
N THR A 129 -15.33 -9.06 -20.10
CA THR A 129 -15.05 -10.02 -19.03
C THR A 129 -13.55 -10.05 -18.71
N PHE A 130 -13.22 -10.21 -17.43
CA PHE A 130 -11.84 -10.29 -16.96
C PHE A 130 -11.34 -11.74 -16.97
N VAL A 131 -10.31 -12.01 -17.79
CA VAL A 131 -9.65 -13.30 -17.89
C VAL A 131 -8.37 -13.29 -17.07
N LYS A 132 -8.11 -14.35 -16.30
CA LYS A 132 -6.89 -14.48 -15.50
C LYS A 132 -5.70 -14.76 -16.43
N ILE A 133 -4.64 -13.97 -16.31
CA ILE A 133 -3.46 -14.04 -17.19
C ILE A 133 -2.15 -14.24 -16.44
N LYS A 134 -2.14 -14.10 -15.11
CA LYS A 134 -0.98 -14.34 -14.27
C LYS A 134 -1.38 -14.79 -12.87
N GLU A 135 -0.64 -15.74 -12.32
CA GLU A 135 -0.66 -16.15 -10.93
C GLU A 135 0.72 -16.67 -10.49
N PRO A 136 0.99 -16.86 -9.19
CA PRO A 136 2.22 -17.47 -8.72
C PRO A 136 2.40 -18.92 -9.22
N GLU A 137 3.62 -19.32 -9.53
CA GLU A 137 3.97 -20.64 -10.11
C GLU A 137 3.54 -21.85 -9.24
N ASN A 138 3.33 -21.66 -7.93
CA ASN A 138 2.96 -22.72 -6.98
C ASN A 138 1.53 -22.57 -6.44
N TYR A 139 0.62 -21.96 -7.20
CA TYR A 139 -0.76 -21.74 -6.73
C TYR A 139 -1.72 -22.92 -7.03
N SER A 140 -1.33 -23.85 -7.89
CA SER A 140 -2.16 -24.97 -8.40
C SER A 140 -2.36 -26.11 -7.40
#